data_AF-A0A6B7Q035-F1
#
_entry.id   AF-A0A6B7Q035-F1
#
_cell.length_a   1.000
_cell.length_b   1.000
_cell.length_c   1.000
_cell.angle_alpha   90.00
_cell.angle_beta   90.00
_cell.angle_gamma   90.00
#
_symmetry.space_group_name_H-M   'P 1'
#
loop_
_entity.id
_entity.type
_entity.pdbx_description
1 polymer ?
#
loop_
_entity_poly.entity_id
_entity_poly.type
_entity_poly.pdbx_seq_one_letter_code
_entity_poly.pdbx_strand_id
1 'polypeptide(L)'
;MLLAINDPAVQSALINAFAAVTSTVLAAASAALIGKKFSDRKKLEQSLELCQKDVEFLLQVEAEHVELHKERGDKSNKLKVRERVRDLGFSFSGKFTPGRLRQARQS
;
A
#
# COMPACT_ATOMS: atom_id res chain seq x y z
N MET A 1 35.11 -30.82 -38.71
CA MET A 1 34.21 -29.65 -38.68
C MET A 1 34.94 -28.53 -37.97
N LEU A 2 35.90 -27.90 -38.66
CA LEU A 2 36.50 -26.65 -38.19
C LEU A 2 35.41 -25.59 -38.38
N LEU A 3 34.98 -24.94 -37.31
CA LEU A 3 34.10 -23.78 -37.41
C LEU A 3 34.72 -22.83 -38.45
N ALA A 4 33.96 -22.49 -39.49
CA ALA A 4 34.33 -21.45 -40.43
C ALA A 4 34.18 -20.10 -39.72
N ILE A 5 35.02 -19.85 -38.71
CA ILE A 5 34.94 -18.67 -37.83
C ILE A 5 35.14 -17.38 -38.63
N ASN A 6 35.76 -17.45 -39.81
CA ASN A 6 35.94 -16.33 -40.72
C ASN A 6 34.79 -16.16 -41.72
N ASP A 7 33.78 -17.04 -41.73
CA ASP A 7 32.58 -16.84 -42.56
C ASP A 7 31.71 -15.76 -41.91
N PRO A 8 31.44 -14.64 -42.61
CA PRO A 8 30.57 -13.58 -42.11
C PRO A 8 29.17 -14.07 -41.69
N ALA A 9 28.65 -15.14 -42.32
CA ALA A 9 27.38 -15.73 -41.95
C ALA A 9 27.43 -16.39 -40.56
N VAL A 10 28.52 -17.08 -40.24
CA VAL A 10 28.71 -17.73 -38.93
C VAL A 10 28.95 -16.69 -37.83
N GLN A 11 29.73 -15.64 -38.12
CA GLN A 11 29.97 -14.55 -37.17
C GLN A 11 28.67 -13.78 -36.84
N SER A 12 27.87 -13.43 -37.85
CA SER A 12 26.60 -12.74 -37.63
C SER A 12 25.60 -13.61 -36.87
N ALA A 13 25.53 -14.91 -37.15
CA ALA A 13 24.70 -15.86 -36.40
C ALA A 13 25.09 -15.92 -34.92
N LEU A 14 26.39 -15.95 -34.60
CA LEU A 14 26.88 -15.95 -33.23
C LEU A 14 26.55 -14.65 -32.48
N ILE A 15 26.74 -13.50 -33.13
CA ILE A 15 26.40 -12.19 -32.55
C ILE A 15 24.91 -12.10 -32.26
N ASN A 16 24.07 -12.50 -33.22
CA ASN A 16 22.61 -12.49 -33.07
C ASN A 16 22.14 -13.42 -31.96
N ALA A 17 22.70 -14.63 -31.87
CA ALA A 17 22.39 -15.57 -30.80
C ALA A 17 22.74 -14.98 -29.42
N PHE A 18 23.91 -14.36 -29.28
CA PHE A 18 24.32 -13.74 -28.03
C PHE A 18 23.45 -12.51 -27.67
N ALA A 19 23.13 -11.66 -28.66
CA ALA A 19 22.25 -10.52 -28.49
C ALA A 19 20.82 -10.95 -28.10
N ALA A 20 20.31 -12.04 -28.68
CA ALA A 20 18.99 -12.58 -28.36
C ALA A 20 18.93 -13.11 -26.92
N VAL A 21 19.95 -13.84 -26.46
CA VAL A 21 20.01 -14.34 -25.08
C VAL A 21 20.09 -13.18 -24.09
N THR A 22 21.00 -12.24 -24.31
CA THR A 22 21.21 -11.12 -23.39
C THR A 22 20.00 -10.19 -23.32
N SER A 23 19.37 -9.89 -24.46
CA SER A 23 18.13 -9.09 -24.49
C SER A 23 16.98 -9.78 -23.76
N THR A 24 16.83 -11.10 -23.93
CA THR A 24 15.78 -11.87 -23.23
C THR A 24 15.98 -11.85 -21.72
N VAL A 25 17.21 -12.06 -21.25
CA VAL A 25 17.54 -12.01 -19.81
C VAL A 25 17.27 -10.61 -19.25
N LEU A 26 17.66 -9.55 -19.97
CA LEU A 26 17.43 -8.18 -19.54
C LEU A 26 15.94 -7.82 -19.49
N ALA A 27 15.16 -8.27 -20.48
CA ALA A 27 13.72 -8.08 -20.51
C ALA A 27 13.03 -8.80 -19.35
N ALA A 28 13.40 -10.06 -19.08
CA ALA A 28 12.86 -10.83 -17.96
C ALA A 28 13.21 -10.20 -16.61
N ALA A 29 14.45 -9.75 -16.42
CA ALA A 29 14.88 -9.05 -15.21
C ALA A 29 14.10 -7.75 -15.01
N SER A 30 13.92 -6.96 -16.08
CA SER A 30 13.15 -5.71 -16.04
C SER A 30 11.69 -5.97 -15.67
N ALA A 31 11.06 -6.96 -16.29
CA ALA A 31 9.69 -7.35 -15.98
C ALA A 31 9.53 -7.83 -14.53
N ALA A 32 10.49 -8.59 -13.99
CA ALA A 32 10.47 -9.04 -12.61
C ALA A 32 10.58 -7.87 -11.60
N LEU A 33 11.49 -6.91 -11.86
CA LEU A 33 11.67 -5.74 -10.99
C LEU A 33 10.44 -4.83 -11.01
N ILE A 34 9.90 -4.55 -12.19
CA ILE A 34 8.71 -3.72 -12.35
C ILE A 34 7.49 -4.44 -11.74
N GLY A 35 7.30 -5.71 -12.07
CA GLY A 35 6.21 -6.53 -11.55
C GLY A 35 6.20 -6.59 -10.03
N LYS A 36 7.37 -6.75 -9.40
CA LYS A 36 7.50 -6.71 -7.94
C LYS A 36 7.09 -5.35 -7.37
N LYS A 37 7.59 -4.24 -7.92
CA LYS A 37 7.22 -2.89 -7.45
C LYS A 37 5.72 -2.63 -7.55
N PHE A 38 5.10 -3.02 -8.65
CA PHE A 38 3.65 -2.89 -8.82
C PHE A 38 2.87 -3.76 -7.83
N SER A 39 3.30 -5.01 -7.63
CA SER A 39 2.68 -5.91 -6.66
C SER A 39 2.77 -5.38 -5.23
N ASP A 40 3.97 -4.95 -4.82
CA ASP A 40 4.21 -4.43 -3.47
C ASP A 40 3.41 -3.15 -3.23
N ARG A 41 3.36 -2.25 -4.22
CA ARG A 41 2.52 -1.05 -4.16
C ARG A 41 1.04 -1.38 -4.02
N LYS A 42 0.52 -2.31 -4.83
CA LYS A 42 -0.88 -2.73 -4.76
C LYS A 42 -1.23 -3.35 -3.40
N LYS A 43 -0.34 -4.18 -2.85
CA LYS A 43 -0.50 -4.73 -1.50
C LYS A 43 -0.55 -3.62 -0.45
N LEU A 44 0.36 -2.64 -0.54
CA LEU A 44 0.38 -1.51 0.39
C LEU A 44 -0.89 -0.65 0.28
N GLU A 45 -1.38 -0.39 -0.94
CA GLU A 45 -2.64 0.32 -1.19
C GLU A 45 -3.83 -0.45 -0.58
N GLN A 46 -3.90 -1.77 -0.75
CA GLN A 46 -4.93 -2.61 -0.15
C GLN A 46 -4.87 -2.61 1.39
N SER A 47 -3.67 -2.74 1.97
CA SER A 47 -3.50 -2.68 3.43
C SER A 47 -3.88 -1.29 3.97
N LEU A 48 -3.54 -0.22 3.26
CA LEU A 48 -3.91 1.14 3.63
C LEU A 48 -5.42 1.33 3.60
N GLU A 49 -6.10 0.86 2.56
CA GLU A 49 -7.57 0.92 2.48
C GLU A 49 -8.23 0.15 3.62
N LEU A 50 -7.73 -1.05 3.94
CA LEU A 50 -8.23 -1.86 5.06
C LEU A 50 -8.05 -1.14 6.40
N CYS A 51 -6.84 -0.63 6.67
CA CYS A 51 -6.58 0.16 7.88
C CYS A 51 -7.46 1.41 7.98
N GLN A 52 -7.75 2.09 6.86
CA GLN A 52 -8.65 3.23 6.85
C GLN A 52 -10.08 2.83 7.23
N LYS A 53 -10.59 1.73 6.68
CA LYS A 53 -11.92 1.20 7.02
C LYS A 53 -12.00 0.78 8.48
N ASP A 54 -10.97 0.14 9.01
CA ASP A 54 -10.92 -0.27 10.42
C ASP A 54 -10.94 0.95 11.35
N VAL A 55 -10.18 2.01 11.03
CA VAL A 55 -10.22 3.26 11.80
C VAL A 55 -11.60 3.93 11.71
N GLU A 56 -12.21 3.96 10.53
CA GLU A 56 -13.57 4.50 10.35
C GLU A 56 -14.58 3.72 11.20
N PHE A 57 -14.52 2.39 11.19
CA PHE A 57 -15.35 1.53 12.02
C PHE A 57 -15.15 1.81 13.52
N LEU A 58 -13.90 1.86 14.00
CA LEU A 58 -13.62 2.13 15.42
C LEU A 58 -14.10 3.52 15.86
N LEU A 59 -14.05 4.51 14.97
CA LEU A 59 -14.59 5.83 15.27
C LEU A 59 -16.12 5.84 15.32
N GLN A 60 -16.79 5.03 14.50
CA GLN A 60 -18.24 4.85 14.60
C GLN A 60 -18.61 4.10 15.89
N VAL A 61 -17.85 3.07 16.28
CA VAL A 61 -18.02 2.39 17.57
C VAL A 61 -17.88 3.37 18.73
N GLU A 62 -16.87 4.24 18.71
CA GLU A 62 -16.72 5.30 19.72
C GLU A 62 -17.94 6.22 19.74
N ALA A 63 -18.49 6.60 18.58
CA ALA A 63 -19.66 7.45 18.49
C ALA A 63 -20.91 6.78 19.09
N GLU A 64 -21.23 5.56 18.66
CA GLU A 64 -22.37 4.80 19.18
C GLU A 64 -22.24 4.52 20.67
N HIS A 65 -21.03 4.17 21.14
CA HIS A 65 -20.79 3.94 22.56
C HIS A 65 -21.12 5.18 23.40
N VAL A 66 -20.77 6.37 22.90
CA VAL A 66 -21.08 7.64 23.56
C VAL A 66 -22.57 7.94 23.55
N GLU A 67 -23.28 7.68 22.44
CA GLU A 67 -24.73 7.87 22.38
C GLU A 67 -25.48 6.94 23.35
N LEU A 68 -25.08 5.66 23.45
CA LEU A 68 -25.66 4.72 24.41
C LEU A 68 -25.56 5.19 25.87
N HIS A 69 -24.49 5.89 26.25
CA HIS A 69 -24.37 6.49 27.58
C HIS A 69 -25.34 7.67 27.74
N LYS A 70 -25.49 8.52 26.72
CA LYS A 70 -26.45 9.64 26.77
C LYS A 70 -27.90 9.16 26.87
N GLU A 71 -28.28 8.11 26.14
CA GLU A 71 -29.62 7.50 26.22
C GLU A 71 -29.95 7.00 27.63
N ARG A 72 -28.93 6.61 28.40
CA ARG A 72 -29.06 6.20 29.81
C ARG A 72 -29.10 7.37 30.80
N GLY A 73 -29.02 8.61 30.31
CA GLY A 73 -28.98 9.82 31.12
C GLY A 73 -27.58 10.21 31.60
N ASP A 74 -26.54 9.49 31.19
CA ASP A 74 -25.16 9.79 31.56
C ASP A 74 -24.57 10.91 30.70
N LYS A 75 -23.62 11.66 31.26
CA LYS A 75 -22.85 12.66 30.51
C LYS A 75 -21.86 11.97 29.57
N SER A 76 -21.64 12.57 28.40
CA SER A 76 -20.61 12.10 27.46
C SER A 76 -19.22 12.15 28.11
N ASN A 77 -18.60 10.98 28.25
CA ASN A 77 -17.24 10.84 28.78
C ASN A 77 -16.16 10.84 27.69
N LYS A 78 -16.52 11.17 26.44
CA LYS A 78 -15.63 11.05 25.27
C LYS A 78 -14.30 11.78 25.44
N LEU A 79 -14.32 13.03 25.88
CA LEU A 79 -13.11 13.84 26.07
C LEU A 79 -12.23 13.27 27.19
N LYS A 80 -12.85 12.91 28.32
CA LYS A 80 -12.17 12.30 29.47
C LYS A 80 -11.49 10.98 29.09
N VAL A 81 -12.14 10.15 28.27
CA VAL A 81 -11.55 8.91 27.75
C VAL A 81 -10.37 9.22 26.83
N ARG A 82 -10.49 10.20 25.92
CA ARG A 82 -9.39 10.59 25.03
C ARG A 82 -8.17 11.13 25.77
N GLU A 83 -8.37 11.92 26.82
CA GLU A 83 -7.29 12.38 27.70
C GLU A 83 -6.63 11.20 28.40
N ARG A 84 -7.42 10.31 29.02
CA ARG A 84 -6.87 9.12 29.69
C ARG A 84 -6.08 8.23 28.74
N VAL A 85 -6.55 8.02 27.51
CA VAL A 85 -5.83 7.23 26.50
C VAL A 85 -4.50 7.91 26.11
N ARG A 86 -4.46 9.25 26.09
CA ARG A 86 -3.23 10.01 25.89
C ARG A 86 -2.26 9.87 27.06
N ASP A 87 -2.77 9.88 28.29
CA ASP A 87 -1.98 9.68 29.51
C ASP A 87 -1.39 8.25 29.57
N LEU A 88 -2.05 7.27 28.96
CA LEU A 88 -1.52 5.92 28.75
C LEU A 88 -0.44 5.85 27.66
N GLY A 89 -0.07 6.97 27.04
CA GLY A 89 1.00 7.08 26.04
C GLY A 89 0.55 6.87 24.59
N PHE A 90 -0.75 6.67 24.34
CA PHE A 90 -1.25 6.53 22.97
C PHE A 90 -1.52 7.89 22.33
N SER A 91 -1.13 8.05 21.08
CA SER A 91 -1.41 9.26 20.31
C SER A 91 -2.36 8.97 19.16
N PHE A 92 -3.31 9.87 18.93
CA PHE A 92 -4.27 9.74 17.83
C PHE A 92 -4.03 10.87 16.83
N SER A 93 -3.67 10.51 15.60
CA SER A 93 -3.36 11.49 14.55
C SER A 93 -4.57 12.32 14.11
N GLY A 94 -5.79 11.78 14.29
CA GLY A 94 -7.03 12.41 13.85
C GLY A 94 -7.19 12.52 12.32
N LYS A 95 -6.21 12.08 11.52
CA LYS A 95 -6.19 12.26 10.06
C LYS A 95 -7.36 11.56 9.36
N PHE A 96 -7.73 10.37 9.83
CA PHE A 96 -8.77 9.53 9.24
C PHE A 96 -10.09 9.62 10.00
N THR A 97 -10.40 10.78 10.58
CA THR A 97 -11.70 11.00 11.23
C THR A 97 -12.77 11.36 10.21
N PRO A 98 -14.04 10.95 10.40
CA PRO A 98 -15.14 11.26 9.47
C PRO A 98 -15.19 12.74 9.06
N GLY A 99 -14.95 13.66 10.01
CA GLY A 99 -14.93 15.10 9.74
C GLY A 99 -13.84 15.52 8.75
N ARG A 100 -12.63 14.96 8.86
CA ARG A 100 -11.52 15.26 7.94
C ARG A 100 -11.61 14.51 6.62
N LEU A 101 -12.12 13.28 6.64
CA LEU A 101 -12.33 12.47 5.43
C LEU A 101 -13.42 13.04 4.53
N ARG A 102 -14.52 13.56 5.09
CA ARG A 102 -15.55 14.28 4.30
C ARG A 102 -14.97 15.50 3.58
N GLN A 103 -14.07 16.23 4.24
CA GLN A 103 -13.43 17.42 3.68
C GLN A 103 -12.45 17.05 2.55
N ALA A 104 -11.68 15.97 2.71
CA ALA A 104 -10.73 15.48 1.71
C ALA A 104 -11.39 14.84 0.47
N ARG A 105 -12.63 14.31 0.58
CA ARG A 105 -13.39 13.79 -0.58
C ARG A 105 -14.08 14.88 -1.40
N GLN A 106 -14.18 16.11 -0.87
CA GLN A 106 -14.83 17.25 -1.54
C GLN A 106 -13.84 18.19 -2.25
N SER A 107 -12.53 17.98 -2.06
CA SER A 107 -11.43 18.68 -2.73
C SER A 107 -10.89 17.88 -3.89
#